data_AF-A0A1Q3YXK1-F1
#
_entry.id   AF-A0A1Q3YXK1-F1
#
_cell.length_a   1.000
_cell.length_b   1.000
_cell.length_c   1.000
_cell.angle_alpha   90.00
_cell.angle_beta   90.00
_cell.angle_gamma   90.00
#
_symmetry.space_group_name_H-M   'P 1'
#
loop_
_entity.id
_entity.type
_entity.pdbx_description
1 polymer ?
#
loop_
_entity_poly.entity_id
_entity_poly.type
_entity_poly.pdbx_seq_one_letter_code
_entity_poly.pdbx_strand_id
1 'polypeptide(L)'
;MSSQSIQKKIDELTRQMAEAAAAEDFERAAALRNDIEQLKGPAVRKPPPGQMGLGTNIPVAAPPRGWVRPKKPSPMTTNVRSRGKPK
;
A
#
# COMPACT_ATOMS: atom_id res chain seq x y z
N MET A 1 20.21 0.28 3.84
CA MET A 1 20.13 1.50 4.68
C MET A 1 19.40 1.12 5.97
N SER A 2 19.96 1.39 7.14
CA SER A 2 19.27 1.15 8.43
C SER A 2 18.14 2.17 8.61
N SER A 3 17.09 1.82 9.36
CA SER A 3 15.96 2.73 9.67
C SER A 3 16.44 4.07 10.26
N GLN A 4 17.47 4.02 11.11
CA GLN A 4 18.08 5.21 11.70
C GLN A 4 18.79 6.11 10.67
N SER A 5 19.45 5.53 9.67
CA SER A 5 20.10 6.32 8.61
C SER A 5 19.09 7.07 7.74
N ILE A 6 17.92 6.46 7.49
CA ILE A 6 16.81 7.08 6.75
C ILE A 6 16.23 8.24 7.55
N GLN A 7 16.01 8.06 8.87
CA GLN A 7 15.49 9.12 9.73
C GLN A 7 16.40 10.35 9.73
N LYS A 8 17.72 10.16 9.91
CA LYS A 8 18.69 11.27 9.86
C LYS A 8 18.63 12.03 8.53
N LYS A 9 18.46 11.31 7.42
CA LYS A 9 18.35 11.91 6.08
C LYS A 9 17.05 12.72 5.93
N ILE A 10 15.94 12.22 6.48
CA ILE A 10 14.64 12.93 6.48
C ILE A 10 14.74 14.21 7.31
N ASP A 11 15.37 14.17 8.48
CA ASP A 11 15.50 15.33 9.37
C ASP A 11 16.30 16.44 8.67
N GLU A 12 17.40 16.08 8.00
CA GLU A 12 18.22 17.00 7.21
C GLU A 12 17.45 17.65 6.06
N LEU A 13 16.72 16.85 5.26
CA LEU A 13 15.90 17.38 4.17
C LEU A 13 14.78 18.29 4.68
N THR A 14 14.21 17.97 5.84
CA THR A 14 13.16 18.79 6.48
C THR A 14 13.69 20.16 6.88
N ARG A 15 14.93 20.20 7.40
CA ARG A 15 15.61 21.46 7.71
C ARG A 15 15.86 22.30 6.44
N GLN A 16 16.40 21.68 5.39
CA GLN A 16 16.64 22.37 4.12
C GLN A 16 15.35 22.90 3.48
N MET A 17 14.26 22.17 3.62
CA MET A 17 12.94 22.60 3.12
C MET A 17 12.45 23.84 3.87
N ALA A 18 12.61 23.87 5.20
CA ALA A 18 12.25 25.04 6.00
C ALA A 18 13.12 26.27 5.67
N GLU A 19 14.42 26.07 5.45
CA GLU A 19 15.34 27.14 5.01
C GLU A 19 14.95 27.69 3.63
N ALA A 20 14.61 26.81 2.67
CA ALA A 20 14.13 27.22 1.35
C ALA A 20 12.79 27.98 1.42
N ALA A 21 11.85 27.52 2.25
CA ALA A 21 10.58 28.21 2.46
C ALA A 21 10.75 29.60 3.11
N ALA A 22 11.70 29.74 4.04
CA ALA A 22 12.04 31.03 4.65
C ALA A 22 12.68 32.00 3.66
N ALA A 23 13.38 31.48 2.64
CA ALA A 23 13.95 32.25 1.53
C ALA A 23 12.96 32.48 0.37
N GLU A 24 11.68 32.11 0.54
CA GLU A 24 10.62 32.18 -0.49
C GLU A 24 10.91 31.35 -1.76
N ASP A 25 11.84 30.40 -1.69
CA ASP A 25 12.14 29.46 -2.78
C ASP A 25 11.25 28.22 -2.69
N PHE A 26 9.99 28.40 -3.10
CA PHE A 26 8.97 27.35 -3.02
C PHE A 26 9.20 26.21 -4.01
N GLU A 27 9.88 26.46 -5.13
CA GLU A 27 10.26 25.42 -6.09
C GLU A 27 11.24 24.44 -5.46
N ARG A 28 12.28 24.96 -4.80
CA ARG A 28 13.23 24.13 -4.06
C ARG A 28 12.56 23.42 -2.89
N ALA A 29 11.69 24.10 -2.15
CA ALA A 29 10.94 23.47 -1.06
C ALA A 29 10.05 22.31 -1.56
N ALA A 30 9.40 22.46 -2.72
CA ALA A 30 8.58 21.42 -3.33
C ALA A 30 9.42 20.21 -3.77
N ALA A 31 10.59 20.43 -4.37
CA ALA A 31 11.52 19.35 -4.72
C ALA A 31 11.96 18.55 -3.47
N LEU A 32 12.34 19.25 -2.39
CA LEU A 32 12.73 18.62 -1.13
C LEU A 32 11.58 17.84 -0.48
N ARG A 33 10.33 18.33 -0.59
CA ARG A 33 9.13 17.60 -0.14
C ARG A 33 8.99 16.26 -0.85
N ASN A 34 9.18 16.23 -2.18
CA ASN A 34 9.07 15.01 -2.97
C ASN A 34 10.16 14.00 -2.58
N ASP A 35 11.39 14.47 -2.32
CA ASP A 35 12.48 13.63 -1.85
C ASP A 35 12.17 13.00 -0.48
N ILE A 36 11.58 13.77 0.44
CA ILE A 36 11.13 13.27 1.75
C ILE A 36 10.04 12.20 1.58
N GLU A 37 9.07 12.41 0.69
CA GLU A 37 8.01 11.44 0.39
C GLU A 37 8.57 10.14 -0.19
N GLN A 38 9.57 10.24 -1.07
CA GLN A 38 10.24 9.07 -1.64
C GLN A 38 10.95 8.24 -0.55
N LEU A 39 11.56 8.89 0.43
CA LEU A 39 12.25 8.21 1.55
C LEU A 39 11.28 7.63 2.59
N LYS A 40 10.16 8.30 2.88
CA LYS A 40 9.12 7.78 3.78
C LYS A 40 8.35 6.60 3.16
N GLY A 41 8.39 6.47 1.84
CA GLY A 41 7.59 5.51 1.09
C GLY A 41 6.14 5.99 0.94
N PRO A 42 5.32 5.28 0.14
CA PRO A 42 3.95 5.68 -0.11
C PRO A 42 3.15 5.66 1.20
N ALA A 43 2.62 6.81 1.62
CA ALA A 43 1.77 6.94 2.81
C ALA A 43 0.51 6.05 2.76
N VAL A 44 0.09 5.69 1.54
CA VAL A 44 -1.01 4.76 1.27
C VAL A 44 -0.53 3.76 0.22
N ARG A 45 -0.65 2.45 0.50
CA ARG A 45 -0.40 1.40 -0.50
C ARG A 45 -1.27 1.67 -1.71
N LYS A 46 -0.65 2.00 -2.86
CA LYS A 46 -1.39 2.11 -4.12
C LYS A 46 -1.95 0.72 -4.47
N PRO A 47 -3.28 0.57 -4.64
CA PRO A 47 -3.85 -0.70 -5.04
C PRO A 47 -3.36 -1.04 -6.46
N PRO A 48 -3.08 -2.32 -6.75
CA PRO A 48 -2.80 -2.76 -8.11
C PRO A 48 -3.97 -2.41 -9.05
N PRO A 49 -3.69 -2.17 -10.34
CA PRO A 49 -4.75 -1.92 -11.32
C PRO A 49 -5.77 -3.06 -11.31
N GLY A 50 -7.06 -2.72 -11.22
CA GLY A 50 -8.17 -3.66 -11.06
C GLY A 50 -8.66 -3.88 -9.62
N GLN A 51 -7.93 -3.42 -8.60
CA GLN A 51 -8.36 -3.41 -7.19
C GLN A 51 -9.07 -2.09 -6.82
N MET A 52 -10.06 -1.65 -7.63
CA MET A 52 -10.90 -0.51 -7.28
C MET A 52 -12.16 -0.99 -6.55
N GLY A 53 -12.36 -0.59 -5.30
CA GLY A 53 -13.56 -0.90 -4.53
C GLY A 53 -13.49 -0.43 -3.07
N LEU A 54 -14.64 -0.13 -2.46
CA LEU A 54 -14.72 0.09 -1.01
C LEU A 54 -14.11 -1.12 -0.29
N GLY A 55 -13.14 -0.87 0.60
CA GLY A 55 -12.50 -1.91 1.41
C GLY A 55 -11.13 -2.41 0.94
N THR A 56 -10.65 -2.04 -0.26
CA THR A 56 -9.29 -2.44 -0.72
C THR A 56 -8.16 -1.78 0.06
N ASN A 57 -8.45 -0.66 0.72
CA ASN A 57 -7.50 0.03 1.60
C ASN A 57 -7.45 -0.56 3.03
N ILE A 58 -8.36 -1.48 3.39
CA ILE A 58 -8.41 -2.05 4.74
C ILE A 58 -7.27 -3.06 4.88
N PRO A 59 -6.34 -2.88 5.85
CA PRO A 59 -5.30 -3.86 6.10
C PRO A 59 -5.93 -5.18 6.59
N VAL A 60 -5.64 -6.29 5.89
CA VAL A 60 -6.06 -7.62 6.31
C VAL A 60 -5.10 -8.09 7.42
N ALA A 61 -5.64 -8.43 8.58
CA ALA A 61 -4.85 -8.99 9.68
C ALA A 61 -4.13 -10.28 9.23
N ALA A 62 -2.82 -10.36 9.48
CA ALA A 62 -2.05 -11.54 9.13
C ALA A 62 -2.51 -12.72 10.01
N PRO A 63 -2.77 -13.91 9.43
CA PRO A 63 -3.11 -15.08 10.21
C PRO A 63 -1.91 -15.52 11.08
N PRO A 64 -2.16 -16.15 12.24
CA PRO A 64 -1.10 -16.62 13.12
C PRO A 64 -0.23 -17.68 12.44
N ARG A 65 1.01 -17.84 12.92
CA ARG A 65 1.99 -18.78 12.35
C ARG A 65 1.43 -20.21 12.42
N GLY A 66 1.38 -20.90 11.28
CA GLY A 66 0.87 -22.27 11.18
C GLY A 66 -0.65 -22.39 10.98
N TRP A 67 -1.37 -21.28 10.83
CA TRP A 67 -2.80 -21.33 10.49
C TRP A 67 -3.01 -21.84 9.07
N VAL A 68 -3.82 -22.89 8.93
CA VAL A 68 -4.23 -23.46 7.64
C VAL A 68 -5.70 -23.12 7.39
N ARG A 69 -5.99 -22.47 6.26
CA ARG A 69 -7.36 -22.13 5.87
C ARG A 69 -8.18 -23.42 5.67
N PRO A 70 -9.38 -23.56 6.26
CA PRO A 70 -10.23 -24.72 6.03
C PRO A 70 -10.68 -24.80 4.57
N LYS A 71 -10.85 -26.03 4.06
CA LYS A 71 -11.38 -26.27 2.72
C LYS A 71 -12.85 -25.81 2.68
N LYS A 72 -13.22 -25.09 1.61
CA LYS A 72 -14.62 -24.72 1.38
C LYS A 72 -15.48 -25.99 1.30
N PRO A 73 -16.65 -26.05 1.97
CA PRO A 73 -17.55 -27.19 1.83
C PRO A 73 -17.98 -27.35 0.36
N SER A 74 -18.30 -28.58 -0.03
CA SER A 74 -18.83 -28.84 -1.37
C SER A 74 -20.08 -27.98 -1.60
N PRO A 75 -20.22 -27.33 -2.76
CA PRO A 75 -21.44 -26.59 -3.05
C PRO A 75 -22.64 -27.54 -3.02
N MET A 76 -23.79 -27.07 -2.56
CA MET A 76 -25.03 -27.85 -2.49
C MET A 76 -25.53 -28.33 -3.87
N THR A 77 -24.87 -27.91 -4.95
CA THR A 77 -25.20 -28.23 -6.34
C THR A 77 -24.34 -29.35 -6.93
N THR A 78 -23.38 -29.92 -6.18
CA THR A 78 -22.50 -30.99 -6.70
C THR A 78 -23.26 -32.25 -7.14
N ASN A 79 -24.44 -32.51 -6.57
CA ASN A 79 -25.27 -33.67 -6.92
C ASN A 79 -26.34 -33.39 -7.98
N VAL A 80 -26.40 -32.18 -8.55
CA VAL A 80 -27.42 -31.82 -9.55
C VAL A 80 -26.87 -32.13 -10.93
N ARG A 81 -27.54 -33.03 -11.68
CA ARG A 81 -27.20 -33.30 -13.09
C ARG A 81 -27.34 -32.02 -13.92
N SER A 82 -26.33 -31.68 -14.72
CA SER A 82 -26.44 -30.60 -15.71
C SER A 82 -27.61 -30.89 -16.66
N ARG A 83 -28.56 -29.97 -16.82
CA ARG A 83 -29.59 -30.11 -17.87
C ARG A 83 -28.86 -30.18 -19.21
N GLY A 84 -29.04 -31.29 -19.92
CA GLY A 84 -28.28 -31.65 -21.12
C GLY A 84 -28.28 -30.56 -22.19
N LYS A 85 -27.16 -30.45 -22.92
CA LYS A 85 -27.07 -29.62 -24.13
C LYS A 85 -28.14 -30.05 -25.14
N PRO A 86 -28.88 -29.13 -25.78
CA PRO A 86 -29.62 -29.47 -26.99
C PRO A 86 -28.62 -29.87 -28.09
N LYS A 87 -29.00 -30.89 -28.87
CA LYS A 87 -28.24 -31.38 -30.03
C LYS A 87 -28.15 -30.33 -31.13
#